data_AF-A0A519ZFH1-F1
#
_entry.id   AF-A0A519ZFH1-F1
#
_cell.length_a   1.000
_cell.length_b   1.000
_cell.length_c   1.000
_cell.angle_alpha   90.00
_cell.angle_beta   90.00
_cell.angle_gamma   90.00
#
_symmetry.space_group_name_H-M   'P 1'
#
loop_
_entity.id
_entity.type
_entity.pdbx_description
1 polymer ?
#
loop_
_entity_poly.entity_id
_entity_poly.type
_entity_poly.pdbx_seq_one_letter_code
_entity_poly.pdbx_strand_id
1 'polypeptide(L)'
;MKSISNRLASLLLSAGVWASTSAFAVNDLPGGPAVNQLNLHPPVTRIAEEQHWLHWFMLILCTVVFVLVFAVMFYSIWKHRRSVGHKAQQLAEPIWVEIGWTLVPFLIVIGMALPATKVLVAQKDTTNADLTIKVTGYQWKWGYDYIKGEGEGIGFISTLDASHRAMSDAGKPAGDNYLLKVDKALVVPVGKKIRVITTANDVIHAFMVPAFGIKQDAIPGFVR
;
A
#
# COMPACT_ATOMS: atom_id res chain seq x y z
N MET A 1 38.69 35.82 -24.32
CA MET A 1 37.24 35.67 -24.59
C MET A 1 36.84 34.27 -25.07
N LYS A 2 37.56 33.61 -26.01
CA LYS A 2 37.22 32.26 -26.52
C LYS A 2 37.21 31.13 -25.46
N SER A 3 37.95 31.26 -24.37
CA SER A 3 38.00 30.24 -23.30
C SER A 3 36.72 30.20 -22.45
N ILE A 4 36.09 31.36 -22.22
CA ILE A 4 34.88 31.48 -21.39
C ILE A 4 33.65 30.99 -22.15
N SER A 5 33.56 31.27 -23.46
CA SER A 5 32.48 30.76 -24.32
C SER A 5 32.49 29.23 -24.41
N ASN A 6 33.67 28.61 -24.47
CA ASN A 6 33.79 27.16 -24.55
C ASN A 6 33.42 26.47 -23.22
N ARG A 7 33.71 27.10 -22.08
CA ARG A 7 33.31 26.60 -20.75
C ARG A 7 31.80 26.72 -20.51
N LEU A 8 31.19 27.82 -20.96
CA LEU A 8 29.73 28.00 -20.94
C LEU A 8 29.03 27.02 -21.86
N ALA A 9 29.55 26.80 -23.07
CA ALA A 9 29.02 25.80 -23.99
C ALA A 9 29.11 24.38 -23.42
N SER A 10 30.23 24.02 -22.76
CA SER A 10 30.37 22.71 -22.11
C SER A 10 29.45 22.52 -20.91
N LEU A 11 29.16 23.59 -20.15
CA LEU A 11 28.22 23.58 -19.02
C LEU A 11 26.76 23.47 -19.50
N LEU A 12 26.41 24.13 -20.60
CA LEU A 12 25.09 24.04 -21.20
C LEU A 12 24.86 22.66 -21.85
N LEU A 13 25.89 22.08 -22.48
CA LEU A 13 25.84 20.73 -23.02
C LEU A 13 25.73 19.67 -21.91
N SER A 14 26.47 19.81 -20.81
CA SER A 14 26.31 18.90 -19.67
C SER A 14 24.95 19.06 -18.98
N ALA A 15 24.45 20.28 -18.78
CA ALA A 15 23.09 20.50 -18.27
C ALA A 15 22.01 19.92 -19.22
N GLY A 16 22.21 20.02 -20.54
CA GLY A 16 21.34 19.41 -21.54
C GLY A 16 21.36 17.88 -21.49
N VAL A 17 22.52 17.27 -21.24
CA VAL A 17 22.65 15.81 -21.06
C VAL A 17 21.93 15.33 -19.79
N TRP A 18 22.08 16.04 -18.66
CA TRP A 18 21.34 15.75 -17.42
C TRP A 18 19.83 15.99 -17.54
N ALA A 19 19.40 16.97 -18.34
CA ALA A 19 17.99 17.17 -18.66
C ALA A 19 17.45 16.11 -19.64
N SER A 20 18.30 15.54 -20.51
CA SER A 20 17.90 14.51 -21.48
C SER A 20 17.74 13.10 -20.88
N THR A 21 18.36 12.81 -19.73
CA THR A 21 18.14 11.55 -19.00
C THR A 21 16.74 11.44 -18.37
N SER A 22 15.94 12.51 -18.44
CA SER A 22 14.51 12.51 -18.08
C SER A 22 13.61 11.77 -19.08
N ALA A 23 14.14 11.32 -20.22
CA ALA A 23 13.37 10.70 -21.30
C ALA A 23 12.81 9.29 -20.97
N PHE A 24 13.14 8.74 -19.80
CA PHE A 24 12.51 7.52 -19.25
C PHE A 24 11.66 7.81 -18.01
N ALA A 25 11.13 9.04 -17.88
CA ALA A 25 10.20 9.35 -16.81
C ALA A 25 8.90 8.57 -17.00
N VAL A 26 8.61 7.68 -16.06
CA VAL A 26 7.26 7.12 -15.84
C VAL A 26 6.35 8.23 -15.32
N ASN A 27 5.08 8.22 -15.73
CA ASN A 27 4.05 9.14 -15.22
C ASN A 27 3.15 8.43 -14.21
N ASP A 28 2.31 9.22 -13.55
CA ASP A 28 1.26 8.69 -12.68
C ASP A 28 0.30 7.80 -13.47
N LEU A 29 0.03 6.60 -12.96
CA LEU A 29 -0.94 5.69 -13.57
C LEU A 29 -2.30 5.83 -12.86
N PRO A 30 -3.37 6.29 -13.53
CA PRO A 30 -4.70 6.33 -12.95
C PRO A 30 -5.15 4.94 -12.49
N GLY A 31 -5.55 4.81 -11.22
CA GLY A 31 -5.90 3.52 -10.61
C GLY A 31 -4.70 2.60 -10.31
N GLY A 32 -3.49 3.02 -10.67
CA GLY A 32 -2.22 2.37 -10.36
C GLY A 32 -1.35 3.19 -9.41
N PRO A 33 -0.05 2.90 -9.33
CA PRO A 33 0.89 3.67 -8.51
C PRO A 33 1.19 5.03 -9.16
N ALA A 34 1.32 6.05 -8.32
CA ALA A 34 1.85 7.36 -8.72
C ALA A 34 3.38 7.43 -8.53
N VAL A 35 4.02 8.30 -9.28
CA VAL A 35 5.48 8.51 -9.25
C VAL A 35 5.87 9.05 -7.88
N ASN A 36 6.80 8.37 -7.21
CA ASN A 36 7.25 8.72 -5.85
C ASN A 36 6.10 8.82 -4.83
N GLN A 37 5.04 8.03 -5.00
CA GLN A 37 3.93 7.99 -4.07
C GLN A 37 4.39 7.54 -2.68
N LEU A 38 4.09 8.34 -1.65
CA LEU A 38 4.47 8.05 -0.26
C LEU A 38 3.34 7.46 0.59
N ASN A 39 2.09 7.62 0.14
CA ASN A 39 0.89 7.19 0.87
C ASN A 39 0.15 6.08 0.12
N LEU A 40 -0.91 5.54 0.71
CA LEU A 40 -1.81 4.56 0.11
C LEU A 40 -2.44 5.09 -1.19
N HIS A 41 -2.87 4.18 -2.08
CA HIS A 41 -3.56 4.52 -3.33
C HIS A 41 -4.85 5.29 -3.06
N PRO A 42 -5.24 6.26 -3.90
CA PRO A 42 -6.52 6.94 -3.76
C PRO A 42 -7.67 5.91 -3.62
N PRO A 43 -8.48 6.00 -2.54
CA PRO A 43 -9.54 5.03 -2.32
C PRO A 43 -10.67 5.27 -3.31
N VAL A 44 -11.22 4.19 -3.86
CA VAL A 44 -12.40 4.24 -4.77
C VAL A 44 -13.55 3.35 -4.29
N THR A 45 -13.46 2.86 -3.06
CA THR A 45 -14.53 2.15 -2.35
C THR A 45 -14.66 2.70 -0.94
N ARG A 46 -15.85 2.57 -0.35
CA ARG A 46 -16.07 2.98 1.04
C ARG A 46 -15.19 2.23 2.04
N ILE A 47 -14.86 0.96 1.78
CA ILE A 47 -13.93 0.20 2.64
C ILE A 47 -12.51 0.77 2.55
N ALA A 48 -12.04 1.14 1.36
CA ALA A 48 -10.72 1.76 1.20
C ALA A 48 -10.66 3.14 1.90
N GLU A 49 -11.73 3.93 1.84
CA GLU A 49 -11.82 5.21 2.57
C GLU A 49 -11.69 5.01 4.10
N GLU A 50 -12.42 4.04 4.65
CA GLU A 50 -12.34 3.70 6.08
C GLU A 50 -10.95 3.17 6.48
N GLN A 51 -10.31 2.37 5.62
CA GLN A 51 -8.92 1.93 5.82
C GLN A 51 -7.94 3.11 5.80
N HIS A 52 -8.14 4.09 4.91
CA HIS A 52 -7.34 5.32 4.86
C HIS A 52 -7.50 6.15 6.14
N TRP A 53 -8.73 6.30 6.62
CA TRP A 53 -9.00 7.00 7.86
C TRP A 53 -8.33 6.31 9.06
N LEU A 54 -8.47 4.98 9.16
CA LEU A 54 -7.78 4.19 10.18
C LEU A 54 -6.26 4.33 10.09
N HIS A 55 -5.70 4.29 8.88
CA HIS A 55 -4.27 4.48 8.65
C HIS A 55 -3.79 5.81 9.23
N TRP A 56 -4.47 6.92 8.90
CA TRP A 56 -4.09 8.23 9.41
C TRP A 56 -4.29 8.39 10.91
N PHE A 57 -5.41 7.87 11.45
CA PHE A 57 -5.65 7.84 12.90
C PHE A 57 -4.51 7.15 13.64
N MET A 58 -4.12 5.96 13.17
CA MET A 58 -3.05 5.16 13.76
C MET A 58 -1.69 5.84 13.59
N LEU A 59 -1.40 6.39 12.41
CA LEU A 59 -0.14 7.06 12.12
C LEU A 59 0.06 8.30 13.00
N ILE A 60 -0.98 9.12 13.17
CA ILE A 60 -0.95 10.29 14.06
C ILE A 60 -0.71 9.85 15.50
N LEU A 61 -1.43 8.84 15.98
CA LEU A 61 -1.28 8.30 17.33
C LEU A 61 0.14 7.78 17.57
N CYS A 62 0.67 6.96 16.67
CA CYS A 62 2.04 6.46 16.73
C CYS A 62 3.07 7.60 16.71
N THR A 63 2.83 8.64 15.90
CA THR A 63 3.70 9.81 15.81
C THR A 63 3.71 10.60 17.13
N VAL A 64 2.55 10.77 17.78
CA VAL A 64 2.47 11.43 19.10
C VAL A 64 3.25 10.65 20.15
N VAL A 65 3.06 9.33 20.23
CA VAL A 65 3.81 8.47 21.17
C VAL A 65 5.30 8.52 20.86
N PHE A 66 5.69 8.44 19.59
CA PHE A 66 7.07 8.57 19.13
C PHE A 66 7.70 9.88 19.61
N VAL A 67 7.06 11.03 19.32
CA VAL A 67 7.58 12.34 19.73
C VAL A 67 7.70 12.44 21.25
N LEU A 68 6.71 11.93 22.01
CA LEU A 68 6.76 11.94 23.48
C LEU A 68 7.94 11.14 24.02
N VAL A 69 8.14 9.90 23.54
CA VAL A 69 9.24 9.03 23.97
C VAL A 69 10.59 9.66 23.64
N PHE A 70 10.77 10.12 22.41
CA PHE A 70 12.01 10.74 21.97
C PHE A 70 12.28 12.07 22.68
N ALA A 71 11.26 12.88 22.96
CA ALA A 71 11.41 14.11 23.72
C ALA A 71 11.92 13.83 25.14
N VAL A 72 11.32 12.86 25.85
CA VAL A 72 11.76 12.48 27.21
C VAL A 72 13.17 11.90 27.18
N MET A 73 13.49 11.06 26.19
CA MET A 73 14.83 10.49 26.02
C MET A 73 15.89 11.58 25.76
N PHE A 74 15.66 12.45 24.77
CA PHE A 74 16.60 13.52 24.43
C PHE A 74 16.75 14.53 25.57
N TYR A 75 15.65 14.87 26.24
CA TYR A 75 15.70 15.69 27.46
C TYR A 75 16.56 15.02 28.53
N SER A 76 16.35 13.73 28.78
CA SER A 76 17.10 12.97 29.79
C SER A 76 18.60 12.95 29.47
N ILE A 77 18.97 12.64 28.23
CA ILE A 77 20.37 12.63 27.77
C ILE A 77 20.99 14.02 27.90
N TRP A 78 20.30 15.06 27.42
CA TRP A 78 20.87 16.41 27.40
C TRP A 78 21.04 16.99 28.82
N LYS A 79 20.02 16.82 29.67
CA LYS A 79 19.97 17.37 31.03
C LYS A 79 20.83 16.58 32.03
N HIS A 80 20.77 15.24 32.00
CA HIS A 80 21.41 14.39 33.02
C HIS A 80 22.77 13.81 32.58
N ARG A 81 23.39 14.37 31.53
CA ARG A 81 24.72 13.94 31.09
C ARG A 81 25.79 14.14 32.17
N ARG A 82 26.75 13.22 32.22
CA ARG A 82 27.90 13.26 33.14
C ARG A 82 28.73 14.55 33.02
N SER A 83 28.84 15.12 31.82
CA SER A 83 29.69 16.30 31.57
C SER A 83 29.24 17.57 32.29
N VAL A 84 27.99 17.64 32.78
CA VAL A 84 27.50 18.75 33.61
C VAL A 84 27.51 18.44 35.10
N GLY A 85 28.20 17.37 35.52
CA GLY A 85 28.38 17.02 36.94
C GLY A 85 27.28 16.18 37.58
N HIS A 86 26.29 15.69 36.80
CA HIS A 86 25.31 14.74 37.32
C HIS A 86 25.98 13.40 37.68
N LYS A 87 25.65 12.87 38.87
CA LYS A 87 26.06 11.56 39.36
C LYS A 87 24.88 10.59 39.27
N ALA A 88 25.17 9.32 38.97
CA ALA A 88 24.14 8.29 38.98
C ALA A 88 23.53 8.16 40.38
N GLN A 89 22.20 8.11 40.45
CA GLN A 89 21.45 7.90 41.68
C GLN A 89 20.84 6.50 41.65
N GLN A 90 20.88 5.80 42.79
CA GLN A 90 20.06 4.60 42.99
C GLN A 90 18.69 5.07 43.48
N LEU A 91 17.67 4.88 42.65
CA LEU A 91 16.29 5.18 42.99
C LEU A 91 15.58 3.85 43.26
N ALA A 92 14.72 3.83 44.28
CA ALA A 92 13.79 2.72 44.48
C ALA A 92 12.76 2.73 43.35
N GLU A 93 12.31 1.54 42.92
CA GLU A 93 11.34 1.37 41.84
C GLU A 93 9.96 1.88 42.27
N PRO A 94 9.46 3.01 41.70
CA PRO A 94 8.19 3.56 42.10
C PRO A 94 7.05 2.82 41.41
N ILE A 95 6.36 1.93 42.14
CA ILE A 95 5.23 1.13 41.63
C ILE A 95 4.17 1.95 40.88
N TRP A 96 3.97 3.22 41.27
CA TRP A 96 3.03 4.13 40.62
C TRP A 96 3.38 4.43 39.16
N VAL A 97 4.66 4.51 38.83
CA VAL A 97 5.11 4.75 37.44
C VAL A 97 4.88 3.48 36.62
N GLU A 98 5.07 2.30 37.23
CA GLU A 98 4.81 1.02 36.58
C GLU A 98 3.35 0.81 36.23
N ILE A 99 2.46 1.14 37.17
CA ILE A 99 1.02 1.13 36.96
C ILE A 99 0.66 2.11 35.83
N GLY A 100 1.25 3.31 35.82
CA GLY A 100 1.01 4.34 34.80
C GLY A 100 1.35 3.87 33.39
N TRP A 101 2.57 3.38 33.15
CA TRP A 101 2.97 2.91 31.81
C TRP A 101 2.34 1.57 31.42
N THR A 102 1.69 0.86 32.34
CA THR A 102 0.94 -0.36 32.01
C THR A 102 -0.49 -0.04 31.60
N LEU A 103 -1.17 0.82 32.37
CA LEU A 103 -2.57 1.20 32.12
C LEU A 103 -2.70 2.10 30.89
N VAL A 104 -1.78 3.04 30.67
CA VAL A 104 -1.90 3.98 29.53
C VAL A 104 -1.85 3.26 28.18
N PRO A 105 -0.84 2.41 27.85
CA PRO A 105 -0.84 1.64 26.62
C PRO A 105 -2.03 0.68 26.50
N PHE A 106 -2.45 0.07 27.61
CA PHE A 106 -3.64 -0.79 27.62
C PHE A 106 -4.90 -0.05 27.16
N LEU A 107 -5.15 1.15 27.71
CA LEU A 107 -6.29 1.97 27.31
C LEU A 107 -6.18 2.47 25.86
N ILE A 108 -4.97 2.80 25.41
CA ILE A 108 -4.71 3.18 24.01
C ILE A 108 -5.11 2.05 23.06
N VAL A 109 -4.70 0.82 23.34
CA VAL A 109 -5.04 -0.36 22.51
C VAL A 109 -6.55 -0.60 22.47
N ILE A 110 -7.25 -0.48 23.61
CA ILE A 110 -8.72 -0.59 23.64
C ILE A 110 -9.36 0.47 22.74
N GLY A 111 -8.89 1.72 22.83
CA GLY A 111 -9.39 2.83 21.99
C GLY A 111 -9.18 2.57 20.50
N MET A 112 -8.07 1.94 20.12
CA MET A 112 -7.75 1.58 18.72
C MET A 112 -8.59 0.39 18.21
N ALA A 113 -8.90 -0.58 19.07
CA ALA A 113 -9.56 -1.81 18.67
C ALA A 113 -11.01 -1.60 18.22
N LEU A 114 -11.75 -0.66 18.83
CA LEU A 114 -13.16 -0.42 18.52
C LEU A 114 -13.42 0.02 17.07
N PRO A 115 -12.79 1.11 16.55
CA PRO A 115 -13.00 1.51 15.16
C PRO A 115 -12.44 0.47 14.18
N ALA A 116 -11.28 -0.14 14.48
CA ALA A 116 -10.68 -1.17 13.63
C ALA A 116 -11.61 -2.39 13.45
N THR A 117 -12.26 -2.84 14.53
CA THR A 117 -13.19 -3.98 14.49
C THR A 117 -14.41 -3.68 13.63
N LYS A 118 -14.96 -2.45 13.70
CA LYS A 118 -16.10 -2.05 12.85
C LYS A 118 -15.77 -2.14 11.37
N VAL A 119 -14.60 -1.61 10.96
CA VAL A 119 -14.15 -1.67 9.56
C VAL A 119 -13.89 -3.11 9.13
N LEU A 120 -13.27 -3.93 9.98
CA LEU A 120 -13.02 -5.34 9.69
C LEU A 120 -14.31 -6.13 9.46
N VAL A 121 -15.33 -5.93 10.31
CA VAL A 121 -16.63 -6.58 10.15
C VAL A 121 -17.30 -6.14 8.86
N ALA A 122 -17.29 -4.84 8.56
CA ALA A 122 -17.86 -4.32 7.31
C ALA A 122 -17.14 -4.87 6.06
N GLN A 123 -15.82 -5.02 6.12
CA GLN A 123 -15.02 -5.59 5.03
C GLN A 123 -15.32 -7.08 4.80
N LYS A 124 -15.75 -7.82 5.84
CA LYS A 124 -16.08 -9.25 5.75
C LYS A 124 -17.55 -9.52 5.41
N ASP A 125 -18.40 -8.50 5.36
CA ASP A 125 -19.80 -8.66 4.97
C ASP A 125 -19.95 -8.82 3.44
N THR A 126 -20.17 -10.07 3.01
CA THR A 126 -20.40 -10.44 1.61
C THR A 126 -21.88 -10.63 1.25
N THR A 127 -22.81 -10.28 2.15
CA THR A 127 -24.25 -10.43 1.92
C THR A 127 -24.77 -9.40 0.90
N ASN A 128 -25.91 -9.67 0.26
CA ASN A 128 -26.62 -8.74 -0.64
C ASN A 128 -25.74 -8.18 -1.78
N ALA A 129 -24.91 -9.01 -2.39
CA ALA A 129 -24.10 -8.62 -3.54
C ALA A 129 -24.94 -8.57 -4.83
N ASP A 130 -24.72 -7.53 -5.62
CA ASP A 130 -25.35 -7.33 -6.94
C ASP A 130 -24.71 -8.21 -8.03
N LEU A 131 -23.40 -8.47 -7.90
CA LEU A 131 -22.61 -9.27 -8.84
C LEU A 131 -21.68 -10.20 -8.05
N THR A 132 -21.61 -11.47 -8.43
CA THR A 132 -20.68 -12.45 -7.88
C THR A 132 -19.71 -12.95 -8.93
N ILE A 133 -18.42 -12.79 -8.65
CA ILE A 133 -17.33 -13.21 -9.53
C ILE A 133 -16.45 -14.18 -8.78
N LYS A 134 -16.13 -15.32 -9.38
CA LYS A 134 -15.12 -16.24 -8.89
C LYS A 134 -13.80 -15.94 -9.60
N VAL A 135 -12.77 -15.71 -8.81
CA VAL A 135 -11.39 -15.45 -9.23
C VAL A 135 -10.56 -16.69 -8.90
N THR A 136 -9.97 -17.28 -9.94
CA THR A 136 -9.13 -18.47 -9.81
C THR A 136 -7.68 -18.13 -10.11
N GLY A 137 -6.76 -18.37 -9.16
CA GLY A 137 -5.33 -18.23 -9.38
C GLY A 137 -4.74 -19.43 -10.14
N TYR A 138 -3.87 -19.13 -11.11
CA TYR A 138 -3.06 -20.09 -11.86
C TYR A 138 -1.63 -19.57 -11.97
N GLN A 139 -0.64 -20.44 -12.17
CA GLN A 139 0.73 -20.05 -12.53
C GLN A 139 0.77 -19.61 -14.02
N TRP A 140 1.01 -18.35 -14.39
CA TRP A 140 0.99 -17.08 -13.64
C TRP A 140 -0.04 -16.14 -14.29
N LYS A 141 -1.31 -16.37 -13.98
CA LYS A 141 -2.48 -15.75 -14.63
C LYS A 141 -3.73 -15.88 -13.75
N TRP A 142 -4.77 -15.14 -14.08
CA TRP A 142 -6.03 -15.14 -13.33
C TRP A 142 -7.18 -15.62 -14.20
N GLY A 143 -8.02 -16.50 -13.68
CA GLY A 143 -9.32 -16.83 -14.26
C GLY A 143 -10.43 -16.04 -13.60
N TYR A 144 -11.39 -15.59 -14.39
CA TYR A 144 -12.57 -14.87 -13.95
C TYR A 144 -13.81 -15.57 -14.47
N ASP A 145 -14.68 -15.98 -13.56
CA ASP A 145 -16.00 -16.53 -13.88
C ASP A 145 -17.08 -15.65 -13.25
N TYR A 146 -17.99 -15.13 -14.08
CA TYR A 146 -19.13 -14.34 -13.65
C TYR A 146 -20.27 -15.31 -13.30
N ILE A 147 -20.45 -15.56 -12.00
CA ILE A 147 -21.30 -16.65 -11.49
C ILE A 147 -22.76 -16.22 -11.35
N LYS A 148 -23.00 -14.96 -10.98
CA LYS A 148 -24.36 -14.46 -10.75
C LYS A 148 -24.41 -12.95 -10.95
N GLY A 149 -25.39 -12.47 -11.71
CA GLY A 149 -25.63 -11.04 -11.95
C GLY A 149 -25.30 -10.63 -13.39
N GLU A 150 -24.92 -9.37 -13.59
CA GLU A 150 -24.56 -8.88 -14.93
C GLU A 150 -23.35 -9.63 -15.50
N GLY A 151 -23.47 -10.16 -16.72
CA GLY A 151 -22.42 -10.96 -17.35
C GLY A 151 -22.38 -12.43 -16.91
N GLU A 152 -23.42 -12.92 -16.23
CA GLU A 152 -23.51 -14.33 -15.81
C GLU A 152 -23.23 -15.32 -16.96
N GLY A 153 -22.39 -16.32 -16.67
CA GLY A 153 -21.94 -17.32 -17.65
C GLY A 153 -20.67 -16.94 -18.41
N ILE A 154 -20.19 -15.70 -18.31
CA ILE A 154 -18.89 -15.30 -18.87
C ILE A 154 -17.76 -15.92 -18.06
N GLY A 155 -16.84 -16.59 -18.75
CA GLY A 155 -15.62 -17.16 -18.17
C GLY A 155 -14.41 -16.87 -19.07
N PHE A 156 -13.31 -16.37 -18.50
CA PHE A 156 -12.07 -16.15 -19.26
C PHE A 156 -10.82 -16.20 -18.39
N ILE A 157 -9.69 -16.44 -19.04
CA ILE A 157 -8.35 -16.32 -18.47
C ILE A 157 -7.74 -14.99 -18.90
N SER A 158 -7.14 -14.29 -17.94
CA SER A 158 -6.44 -13.02 -18.06
C SER A 158 -4.97 -13.22 -17.74
N THR A 159 -4.11 -12.79 -18.65
CA THR A 159 -2.64 -12.84 -18.53
C THR A 159 -2.07 -11.44 -18.64
N LEU A 160 -0.84 -11.26 -18.17
CA LEU A 160 -0.08 -10.05 -18.49
C LEU A 160 -0.02 -9.86 -20.01
N ASP A 161 -0.15 -8.61 -20.48
CA ASP A 161 -0.09 -8.29 -21.91
C ASP A 161 1.21 -8.83 -22.54
N ALA A 162 1.09 -9.59 -23.63
CA ALA A 162 2.20 -10.28 -24.27
C ALA A 162 3.31 -9.32 -24.75
N SER A 163 2.95 -8.07 -25.06
CA SER A 163 3.93 -7.03 -25.43
C SER A 163 4.95 -6.76 -24.31
N HIS A 164 4.58 -6.97 -23.05
CA HIS A 164 5.48 -6.76 -21.91
C HIS A 164 6.64 -7.76 -21.92
N ARG A 165 6.39 -9.01 -22.33
CA ARG A 165 7.43 -10.03 -22.45
C ARG A 165 8.46 -9.61 -23.50
N ALA A 166 8.00 -9.13 -24.65
CA ALA A 166 8.86 -8.65 -25.73
C ALA A 166 9.68 -7.42 -25.33
N MET A 167 9.08 -6.46 -24.61
CA MET A 167 9.81 -5.29 -24.08
C MET A 167 10.89 -5.68 -23.07
N SER A 168 10.59 -6.65 -22.20
CA SER A 168 11.55 -7.22 -21.24
C SER A 168 12.73 -7.89 -21.95
N ASP A 169 12.46 -8.75 -22.94
CA ASP A 169 13.51 -9.43 -23.72
C ASP A 169 14.39 -8.46 -24.52
N ALA A 170 13.80 -7.36 -25.00
CA ALA A 170 14.53 -6.30 -25.68
C ALA A 170 15.36 -5.42 -24.73
N GLY A 171 15.25 -5.61 -23.40
CA GLY A 171 15.91 -4.79 -22.38
C GLY A 171 15.42 -3.34 -22.33
N LYS A 172 14.22 -3.07 -22.86
CA LYS A 172 13.65 -1.72 -23.00
C LYS A 172 12.19 -1.69 -22.51
N PRO A 173 11.94 -1.92 -21.21
CA PRO A 173 10.61 -1.76 -20.65
C PRO A 173 10.14 -0.30 -20.81
N ALA A 174 8.89 -0.11 -21.20
CA ALA A 174 8.29 1.20 -21.42
C ALA A 174 6.80 1.20 -21.09
N GLY A 175 6.27 2.38 -20.79
CA GLY A 175 4.85 2.60 -20.48
C GLY A 175 4.55 2.56 -18.98
N ASP A 176 3.61 3.41 -18.56
CA ASP A 176 3.27 3.62 -17.15
C ASP A 176 2.61 2.39 -16.50
N ASN A 177 2.03 1.49 -17.32
CA ASN A 177 1.38 0.26 -16.88
C ASN A 177 2.16 -1.02 -17.22
N TYR A 178 3.47 -0.91 -17.50
CA TYR A 178 4.34 -2.08 -17.63
C TYR A 178 4.24 -2.96 -16.37
N LEU A 179 4.15 -4.29 -16.55
CA LEU A 179 3.83 -5.29 -15.51
C LEU A 179 2.45 -5.18 -14.85
N LEU A 180 1.57 -4.27 -15.29
CA LEU A 180 0.22 -4.09 -14.74
C LEU A 180 -0.87 -4.37 -15.78
N LYS A 181 -0.64 -3.98 -17.05
CA LYS A 181 -1.60 -4.21 -18.14
C LYS A 181 -1.80 -5.70 -18.42
N VAL A 182 -3.06 -6.09 -18.54
CA VAL A 182 -3.50 -7.44 -18.91
C VAL A 182 -4.17 -7.46 -20.28
N ASP A 183 -4.26 -8.63 -20.89
CA ASP A 183 -4.95 -8.83 -22.17
C ASP A 183 -6.48 -8.73 -22.05
N LYS A 184 -7.04 -9.23 -20.94
CA LYS A 184 -8.48 -9.19 -20.64
C LYS A 184 -8.71 -8.65 -19.24
N ALA A 185 -9.29 -7.46 -19.14
CA ALA A 185 -9.58 -6.83 -17.87
C ALA A 185 -10.84 -7.42 -17.23
N LEU A 186 -10.85 -7.49 -15.89
CA LEU A 186 -12.05 -7.72 -15.11
C LEU A 186 -12.90 -6.45 -15.13
N VAL A 187 -14.12 -6.52 -15.65
CA VAL A 187 -15.03 -5.37 -15.76
C VAL A 187 -16.20 -5.53 -14.80
N VAL A 188 -16.51 -4.47 -14.04
CA VAL A 188 -17.60 -4.46 -13.06
C VAL A 188 -18.41 -3.17 -13.16
N PRO A 189 -19.72 -3.21 -12.86
CA PRO A 189 -20.54 -2.01 -12.84
C PRO A 189 -20.20 -1.10 -11.65
N VAL A 190 -20.13 0.20 -11.90
CA VAL A 190 -19.88 1.22 -10.86
C VAL A 190 -21.06 1.31 -9.91
N GLY A 191 -20.79 1.55 -8.63
CA GLY A 191 -21.82 1.77 -7.60
C GLY A 191 -22.58 0.50 -7.18
N LYS A 192 -22.06 -0.68 -7.53
CA LYS A 192 -22.64 -1.98 -7.18
C LYS A 192 -21.77 -2.73 -6.18
N LYS A 193 -22.40 -3.53 -5.29
CA LYS A 193 -21.69 -4.38 -4.34
C LYS A 193 -21.25 -5.66 -5.04
N ILE A 194 -19.95 -5.79 -5.28
CA ILE A 194 -19.34 -6.94 -5.94
C ILE A 194 -18.84 -7.93 -4.90
N ARG A 195 -19.31 -9.18 -4.94
CA ARG A 195 -18.75 -10.28 -4.17
C ARG A 195 -17.70 -11.00 -5.01
N VAL A 196 -16.47 -10.97 -4.54
CA VAL A 196 -15.36 -11.71 -5.13
C VAL A 196 -15.13 -12.97 -4.30
N ILE A 197 -15.18 -14.12 -4.96
CA ILE A 197 -14.85 -15.42 -4.38
C ILE A 197 -13.49 -15.82 -4.93
N THR A 198 -12.58 -16.26 -4.08
CA THR A 198 -11.20 -16.60 -4.45
C THR A 198 -10.91 -18.08 -4.24
N THR A 199 -10.17 -18.66 -5.18
CA THR A 199 -9.60 -20.00 -5.09
C THR A 199 -8.38 -20.11 -6.01
N ALA A 200 -7.64 -21.21 -5.97
CA ALA A 200 -6.53 -21.46 -6.89
C ALA A 200 -6.55 -22.90 -7.39
N ASN A 201 -6.00 -23.12 -8.59
CA ASN A 201 -5.94 -24.45 -9.19
C ASN A 201 -4.59 -25.17 -8.93
N ASP A 202 -3.55 -24.43 -8.56
CA ASP A 202 -2.20 -24.97 -8.42
C ASP A 202 -1.57 -24.63 -7.07
N VAL A 203 -0.98 -23.45 -6.92
CA VAL A 203 -0.30 -22.97 -5.72
C VAL A 203 -1.08 -21.82 -5.11
N ILE A 204 -0.62 -21.33 -3.95
CA ILE A 204 -1.24 -20.17 -3.31
C ILE A 204 -0.92 -18.91 -4.11
N HIS A 205 -1.96 -18.10 -4.35
CA HIS A 205 -1.86 -16.74 -4.89
C HIS A 205 -2.59 -15.76 -3.95
N ALA A 206 -2.51 -14.46 -4.23
CA ALA A 206 -3.30 -13.47 -3.51
C ALA A 206 -3.90 -12.46 -4.48
N PHE A 207 -5.24 -12.37 -4.51
CA PHE A 207 -5.93 -11.40 -5.34
C PHE A 207 -6.03 -10.07 -4.59
N MET A 208 -5.55 -8.99 -5.19
CA MET A 208 -5.45 -7.68 -4.57
C MET A 208 -5.78 -6.57 -5.56
N VAL A 209 -6.55 -5.58 -5.12
CA VAL A 209 -6.78 -4.33 -5.83
C VAL A 209 -6.63 -3.19 -4.82
N PRO A 210 -5.47 -2.49 -4.79
CA PRO A 210 -5.15 -1.53 -3.73
C PRO A 210 -6.17 -0.40 -3.58
N ALA A 211 -6.58 0.22 -4.69
CA ALA A 211 -7.58 1.30 -4.67
C ALA A 211 -8.94 0.85 -4.11
N PHE A 212 -9.24 -0.44 -4.15
CA PHE A 212 -10.48 -1.01 -3.59
C PHE A 212 -10.34 -1.41 -2.12
N GLY A 213 -9.12 -1.40 -1.56
CA GLY A 213 -8.86 -1.83 -0.18
C GLY A 213 -9.03 -3.35 0.04
N ILE A 214 -8.90 -4.15 -1.03
CA ILE A 214 -9.10 -5.60 -0.97
C ILE A 214 -7.80 -6.36 -1.19
N LYS A 215 -7.60 -7.40 -0.39
CA LYS A 215 -6.59 -8.45 -0.56
C LYS A 215 -7.13 -9.72 0.06
N GLN A 216 -7.13 -10.82 -0.69
CA GLN A 216 -7.53 -12.12 -0.18
C GLN A 216 -6.70 -13.22 -0.85
N ASP A 217 -6.21 -14.16 -0.04
CA ASP A 217 -5.46 -15.31 -0.53
C ASP A 217 -6.38 -16.27 -1.28
N ALA A 218 -5.94 -16.66 -2.47
CA ALA A 218 -6.50 -17.69 -3.30
C ALA A 218 -5.75 -19.01 -3.00
N ILE A 219 -6.40 -19.91 -2.28
CA ILE A 219 -5.79 -21.14 -1.75
C ILE A 219 -6.39 -22.36 -2.45
N PRO A 220 -5.57 -23.29 -2.97
CA PRO A 220 -6.07 -24.52 -3.57
C PRO A 220 -6.94 -25.33 -2.59
N GLY A 221 -8.08 -25.82 -3.07
CA GLY A 221 -9.02 -26.60 -2.25
C GLY A 221 -9.92 -25.79 -1.31
N PHE A 222 -9.77 -24.46 -1.26
CA PHE A 222 -10.66 -23.57 -0.50
C PHE A 222 -11.36 -22.59 -1.42
N VAL A 223 -12.59 -22.25 -1.06
CA VAL A 223 -13.40 -21.22 -1.71
C VAL A 223 -13.73 -20.19 -0.63
N ARG A 224 -13.21 -18.96 -0.76
CA ARG A 224 -13.35 -17.89 0.23
C ARG A 224 -13.83 -16.59 -0.39
#